data_AF-A0A553H0N6-F1
#
_entry.id   AF-A0A553H0N6-F1
#
_cell.length_a   1.000
_cell.length_b   1.000
_cell.length_c   1.000
_cell.angle_alpha   90.00
_cell.angle_beta   90.00
_cell.angle_gamma   90.00
#
_symmetry.space_group_name_H-M   'P 1'
#
loop_
_entity.id
_entity.type
_entity.pdbx_description
1 polymer ?
#
loop_
_entity_poly.entity_id
_entity_poly.type
_entity_poly.pdbx_seq_one_letter_code
_entity_poly.pdbx_strand_id
1 'polypeptide(L)'
;MRLRLACVGASLLIACAAQGDDPAPPADAAAPPATDSAPPPVRAPLEERSVEDASSLERQLPLPVQQTLKAGDESFLALWQAANVGDPSGLVILVPGDGESADWPVVIAPLRTKLPDAGWSTLSVTLPDPQDTVPPRPAEVAPAAAADAPAGDAKPEEKAEGTPAEAATEATPPATAPAEAPPDPETLRTIREQRVLARLDAALGFAKARQAKRIVLLGHGSGAWWAAHYLAAHKSPELGNLLMVSAAVPDGYVPPLEDLVPGLGVPTGDYFYKDLATEREAALKRLQASKRAKHPAYEQIALKALPGNRDIEQEQLFRRIKGWLSAPPTGIAPAAPPGVPGGSPAGQD
;
A
#
# COMPACT_ATOMS: atom_id res chain seq x y z
N MET A 1 63.34 -3.76 -8.78
CA MET A 1 63.54 -2.63 -9.72
C MET A 1 62.87 -1.40 -9.10
N ARG A 2 63.57 -0.27 -8.97
CA ARG A 2 63.03 0.94 -8.31
C ARG A 2 62.34 1.82 -9.36
N LEU A 3 61.15 2.36 -9.06
CA LEU A 3 60.84 3.74 -9.44
C LEU A 3 59.78 4.33 -8.50
N ARG A 4 60.08 5.52 -7.97
CA ARG A 4 59.11 6.43 -7.35
C ARG A 4 58.68 7.42 -8.43
N LEU A 5 57.44 7.87 -8.43
CA LEU A 5 57.14 9.21 -8.90
C LEU A 5 55.98 9.81 -8.11
N ALA A 6 56.18 11.04 -7.65
CA ALA A 6 55.18 11.87 -7.01
C ALA A 6 55.19 13.23 -7.73
N CYS A 7 54.02 13.83 -7.90
CA CYS A 7 53.76 15.26 -8.05
C CYS A 7 52.25 15.47 -7.77
N VAL A 8 51.86 16.37 -6.86
CA VAL A 8 51.55 17.80 -7.15
C VAL A 8 50.46 17.91 -8.23
N GLY A 9 49.28 18.50 -8.02
CA GLY A 9 48.80 19.34 -6.92
C GLY A 9 48.27 20.68 -7.47
N ALA A 10 46.99 20.99 -7.26
CA ALA A 10 46.40 22.28 -7.62
C ALA A 10 45.06 22.51 -6.89
N SER A 11 45.10 23.28 -5.80
CA SER A 11 43.90 23.90 -5.23
C SER A 11 43.62 25.19 -6.01
N LEU A 12 42.37 25.45 -6.40
CA LEU A 12 41.99 26.74 -6.98
C LEU A 12 40.90 27.40 -6.12
N LEU A 13 41.34 28.29 -5.23
CA LEU A 13 40.49 29.30 -4.62
C LEU A 13 40.33 30.46 -5.62
N ILE A 14 39.10 30.90 -5.87
CA ILE A 14 38.83 32.19 -6.51
C ILE A 14 37.94 32.98 -5.55
N ALA A 15 38.40 34.18 -5.21
CA ALA A 15 37.70 35.13 -4.36
C ALA A 15 37.75 36.53 -5.02
N CYS A 16 36.90 37.42 -4.53
CA CYS A 16 36.81 38.84 -4.87
C CYS A 16 36.30 39.21 -6.27
N ALA A 17 35.08 39.75 -6.31
CA ALA A 17 34.91 41.16 -6.67
C ALA A 17 33.76 41.76 -5.85
N ALA A 18 34.09 42.68 -4.95
CA ALA A 18 33.10 43.58 -4.37
C ALA A 18 33.05 44.85 -5.22
N GLN A 19 31.85 45.29 -5.60
CA GLN A 19 31.62 46.62 -6.14
C GLN A 19 30.44 47.21 -5.37
N GLY A 20 30.74 48.21 -4.56
CA GLY A 20 29.72 49.13 -4.05
C GLY A 20 29.64 50.31 -5.00
N ASP A 21 28.43 50.76 -5.29
CA ASP A 21 28.15 52.06 -5.86
C ASP A 21 26.90 52.60 -5.16
N ASP A 22 26.98 53.82 -4.63
CA ASP A 22 25.96 54.43 -3.78
C ASP A 22 25.61 55.82 -4.36
N PRO A 23 24.42 55.96 -4.95
CA PRO A 23 23.80 57.26 -5.18
C PRO A 23 22.60 57.50 -4.25
N ALA A 24 22.73 58.52 -3.40
CA ALA A 24 21.69 59.08 -2.55
C ALA A 24 20.47 59.63 -3.37
N PRO A 25 19.30 59.87 -2.73
CA PRO A 25 18.01 59.52 -3.31
C PRO A 25 17.24 60.66 -4.00
N PRO A 26 16.27 60.34 -4.88
CA PRO A 26 15.13 61.20 -5.18
C PRO A 26 13.96 60.95 -4.21
N ALA A 27 13.11 61.96 -4.05
CA ALA A 27 12.04 61.99 -3.06
C ALA A 27 10.75 61.26 -3.47
N ASP A 28 10.04 60.80 -2.45
CA ASP A 28 8.57 60.75 -2.33
C ASP A 28 7.77 60.25 -3.55
N ALA A 29 7.60 58.93 -3.63
CA ALA A 29 6.58 58.29 -4.45
C ALA A 29 5.67 57.46 -3.52
N ALA A 30 4.38 57.82 -3.48
CA ALA A 30 3.42 57.25 -2.54
C ALA A 30 3.33 55.71 -2.65
N ALA A 31 3.33 55.05 -1.50
CA ALA A 31 3.07 53.62 -1.43
C ALA A 31 1.65 53.32 -1.96
N PRO A 32 1.48 52.40 -2.94
CA PRO A 32 0.15 51.91 -3.27
C PRO A 32 -0.42 51.15 -2.05
N PRO A 33 -1.74 51.20 -1.80
CA PRO A 33 -2.34 50.44 -0.73
C PRO A 33 -2.10 48.95 -1.00
N ALA A 34 -1.58 48.23 0.01
CA ALA A 34 -1.41 46.80 -0.06
C ALA A 34 -2.80 46.13 -0.07
N THR A 35 -3.29 45.79 -1.26
CA THR A 35 -4.38 44.82 -1.44
C THR A 35 -3.83 43.42 -1.17
N ASP A 36 -3.51 43.15 0.09
CA ASP A 36 -3.13 41.81 0.56
C ASP A 36 -4.40 40.96 0.75
N SER A 37 -4.99 40.61 -0.39
CA SER A 37 -6.02 39.59 -0.53
C SER A 37 -5.40 38.32 -1.11
N ALA A 38 -4.31 37.84 -0.50
CA ALA A 38 -3.81 36.51 -0.79
C ALA A 38 -4.93 35.49 -0.52
N PRO A 39 -5.28 34.60 -1.48
CA PRO A 39 -6.28 33.57 -1.22
C PRO A 39 -5.78 32.65 -0.09
N PRO A 40 -6.67 32.15 0.78
CA PRO A 40 -6.26 31.32 1.90
C PRO A 40 -5.48 30.11 1.39
N PRO A 41 -4.34 29.75 2.01
CA PRO A 41 -3.50 28.67 1.52
C PRO A 41 -4.28 27.37 1.51
N VAL A 42 -4.44 26.80 0.31
CA VAL A 42 -4.99 25.45 0.12
C VAL A 42 -4.10 24.51 0.91
N ARG A 43 -4.67 23.84 1.93
CA ARG A 43 -3.93 22.88 2.74
C ARG A 43 -3.49 21.75 1.84
N ALA A 44 -2.21 21.38 1.92
CA ALA A 44 -1.70 20.19 1.25
C ALA A 44 -2.56 18.97 1.67
N PRO A 45 -2.80 18.01 0.76
CA PRO A 45 -3.41 16.73 1.12
C PRO A 45 -2.64 16.10 2.28
N LEU A 46 -3.36 15.43 3.20
CA LEU A 46 -2.71 14.61 4.22
C LEU A 46 -2.01 13.43 3.54
N GLU A 47 -0.84 13.05 4.05
CA GLU A 47 -0.14 11.86 3.57
C GLU A 47 -0.90 10.59 3.97
N GLU A 48 -0.66 9.51 3.22
CA GLU A 48 -1.17 8.18 3.56
C GLU A 48 -0.49 7.66 4.83
N ARG A 49 -1.26 7.01 5.72
CA ARG A 49 -0.74 6.33 6.92
C ARG A 49 0.43 5.40 6.57
N SER A 50 0.30 4.66 5.47
CA SER A 50 1.33 3.74 4.97
C SER A 50 2.65 4.43 4.61
N VAL A 51 2.62 5.73 4.26
CA VAL A 51 3.80 6.57 3.99
C VAL A 51 4.39 7.13 5.29
N GLU A 52 3.55 7.57 6.23
CA GLU A 52 3.96 7.98 7.57
C GLU A 52 4.62 6.83 8.36
N ASP A 53 4.03 5.64 8.28
CA ASP A 53 4.55 4.39 8.87
C ASP A 53 5.88 3.98 8.21
N ALA A 54 5.96 4.01 6.88
CA ALA A 54 7.22 3.74 6.17
C ALA A 54 8.35 4.69 6.61
N SER A 55 8.09 6.00 6.62
CA SER A 55 9.02 7.03 7.08
C SER A 55 9.43 6.84 8.55
N SER A 56 8.56 6.26 9.36
CA SER A 56 8.84 5.93 10.77
C SER A 56 9.68 4.65 10.91
N LEU A 57 9.49 3.67 10.03
CA LEU A 57 10.30 2.45 9.96
C LEU A 57 11.72 2.72 9.43
N GLU A 58 11.88 3.60 8.45
CA GLU A 58 13.22 4.02 7.94
C GLU A 58 14.10 4.67 9.02
N ARG A 59 13.49 5.32 10.01
CA ARG A 59 14.20 5.94 11.14
C ARG A 59 14.52 4.95 12.27
N GLN A 60 13.80 3.83 12.37
CA GLN A 60 13.89 2.87 13.46
C GLN A 60 14.71 1.62 13.09
N LEU A 61 14.61 1.15 11.85
CA LEU A 61 15.21 -0.11 11.41
C LEU A 61 16.62 0.09 10.84
N PRO A 62 17.54 -0.88 11.00
CA PRO A 62 18.86 -0.81 10.38
C PRO A 62 18.79 -0.78 8.84
N LEU A 63 19.62 0.08 8.22
CA LEU A 63 19.73 0.21 6.75
C LEU A 63 19.81 -1.12 5.98
N PRO A 64 20.52 -2.19 6.42
CA PRO A 64 20.56 -3.46 5.70
C PRO A 64 19.22 -4.20 5.56
N VAL A 65 18.22 -3.83 6.38
CA VAL A 65 16.85 -4.38 6.31
C VAL A 65 15.94 -3.53 5.42
N GLN A 66 16.29 -2.27 5.20
CA GLN A 66 15.52 -1.34 4.38
C GLN A 66 15.76 -1.61 2.89
N GLN A 67 14.69 -1.71 2.11
CA GLN A 67 14.76 -1.89 0.66
C GLN A 67 13.70 -1.03 -0.01
N THR A 68 14.09 0.12 -0.56
CA THR A 68 13.21 0.89 -1.46
C THR A 68 12.93 0.08 -2.71
N LEU A 69 11.66 -0.03 -3.08
CA LEU A 69 11.18 -0.61 -4.34
C LEU A 69 10.37 0.43 -5.11
N LYS A 70 10.28 0.28 -6.44
CA LYS A 70 9.54 1.18 -7.34
C LYS A 70 8.40 0.43 -8.02
N ALA A 71 7.18 0.94 -7.91
CA ALA A 71 5.94 0.42 -8.48
C ALA A 71 5.29 1.50 -9.35
N GLY A 72 5.41 1.36 -10.68
CA GLY A 72 5.06 2.45 -11.59
C GLY A 72 5.92 3.68 -11.29
N ASP A 73 5.28 4.82 -10.97
CA ASP A 73 5.96 6.05 -10.55
C ASP A 73 6.15 6.17 -9.03
N GLU A 74 5.47 5.34 -8.25
CA GLU A 74 5.54 5.35 -6.78
C GLU A 74 6.79 4.60 -6.29
N SER A 75 7.47 5.12 -5.27
CA SER A 75 8.53 4.42 -4.56
C SER A 75 8.12 4.19 -3.11
N PHE A 76 8.35 2.99 -2.59
CA PHE A 76 7.89 2.58 -1.26
C PHE A 76 8.94 1.75 -0.53
N LEU A 77 8.88 1.75 0.80
CA LEU A 77 9.71 0.91 1.64
C LEU A 77 9.19 -0.54 1.65
N ALA A 78 10.04 -1.47 1.26
CA ALA A 78 9.92 -2.88 1.62
C ALA A 78 10.99 -3.25 2.65
N LEU A 79 10.74 -4.30 3.44
CA LEU A 79 11.69 -4.79 4.44
C LEU A 79 12.24 -6.16 4.02
N TRP A 80 13.54 -6.18 3.73
CA TRP A 80 14.27 -7.33 3.18
C TRP A 80 15.15 -7.99 4.25
N GLN A 81 15.09 -9.32 4.35
CA GLN A 81 16.07 -10.11 5.10
C GLN A 81 16.46 -11.34 4.29
N ALA A 82 17.77 -11.54 4.08
CA ALA A 82 18.29 -12.74 3.45
C ALA A 82 18.20 -13.94 4.40
N ALA A 83 18.13 -15.16 3.86
CA ALA A 83 18.18 -16.38 4.66
C ALA A 83 19.54 -16.53 5.38
N ASN A 84 19.53 -17.05 6.61
CA ASN A 84 20.73 -17.27 7.43
C ASN A 84 21.42 -18.61 7.10
N VAL A 85 21.46 -18.97 5.82
CA VAL A 85 22.05 -20.22 5.29
C VAL A 85 22.78 -19.95 3.98
N GLY A 86 23.81 -20.74 3.67
CA GLY A 86 24.59 -20.61 2.43
C GLY A 86 23.81 -20.95 1.15
N ASP A 87 22.72 -21.71 1.25
CA ASP A 87 21.85 -22.07 0.12
C ASP A 87 20.36 -21.89 0.49
N PRO A 88 19.73 -20.75 0.17
CA PRO A 88 18.35 -20.46 0.56
C PRO A 88 17.33 -21.42 -0.10
N SER A 89 16.31 -21.81 0.65
CA SER A 89 15.19 -22.62 0.14
C SER A 89 14.29 -21.85 -0.83
N GLY A 90 14.26 -20.52 -0.70
CA GLY A 90 13.46 -19.62 -1.51
C GLY A 90 13.25 -18.27 -0.81
N LEU A 91 12.23 -17.54 -1.26
CA LEU A 91 11.86 -16.22 -0.77
C LEU A 91 10.35 -16.18 -0.46
N VAL A 92 9.99 -15.67 0.72
CA VAL A 92 8.61 -15.43 1.14
C VAL A 92 8.31 -13.93 1.05
N ILE A 93 7.36 -13.56 0.19
CA ILE A 93 6.82 -12.20 0.11
C ILE A 93 5.67 -12.11 1.13
N LEU A 94 5.85 -11.29 2.16
CA LEU A 94 4.91 -11.07 3.26
C LEU A 94 4.04 -9.85 2.93
N VAL A 95 2.73 -10.05 2.83
CA VAL A 95 1.73 -9.04 2.48
C VAL A 95 0.84 -8.79 3.72
N PRO A 96 1.02 -7.67 4.44
CA PRO A 96 0.16 -7.26 5.54
C PRO A 96 -1.28 -6.97 5.07
N GLY A 97 -2.20 -6.87 6.03
CA GLY A 97 -3.56 -6.39 5.79
C GLY A 97 -3.64 -4.87 5.60
N ASP A 98 -4.87 -4.41 5.36
CA ASP A 98 -5.21 -2.99 5.25
C ASP A 98 -4.93 -2.28 6.59
N GLY A 99 -4.16 -1.18 6.54
CA GLY A 99 -3.71 -0.47 7.75
C GLY A 99 -2.59 -1.16 8.54
N GLU A 100 -2.03 -2.27 8.04
CA GLU A 100 -0.88 -2.96 8.64
C GLU A 100 0.42 -2.64 7.88
N SER A 101 1.52 -2.38 8.60
CA SER A 101 2.81 -2.05 8.00
C SER A 101 3.68 -3.29 7.68
N ALA A 102 4.73 -3.10 6.87
CA ALA A 102 5.75 -4.12 6.60
C ALA A 102 6.48 -4.65 7.86
N ASP A 103 6.34 -3.97 9.02
CA ASP A 103 6.82 -4.42 10.33
C ASP A 103 5.69 -4.64 11.34
N TRP A 104 4.50 -5.03 10.86
CA TRP A 104 3.35 -5.24 11.73
C TRP A 104 3.65 -6.30 12.81
N PRO A 105 3.44 -5.99 14.11
CA PRO A 105 3.87 -6.85 15.20
C PRO A 105 3.01 -8.10 15.38
N VAL A 106 1.95 -8.30 14.57
CA VAL A 106 1.23 -9.58 14.44
C VAL A 106 1.61 -10.20 13.10
N VAL A 107 1.91 -11.50 13.06
CA VAL A 107 2.19 -12.29 11.84
C VAL A 107 3.43 -11.82 11.05
N ILE A 108 3.42 -10.62 10.49
CA ILE A 108 4.41 -10.08 9.54
C ILE A 108 5.81 -10.00 10.16
N ALA A 109 6.05 -9.14 11.15
CA ALA A 109 7.37 -8.98 11.76
C ALA A 109 7.92 -10.28 12.39
N PRO A 110 7.11 -11.09 13.13
CA PRO A 110 7.56 -12.38 13.66
C PRO A 110 7.97 -13.38 12.56
N LEU A 111 7.26 -13.44 11.44
CA LEU A 111 7.63 -14.31 10.32
C LEU A 111 8.85 -13.75 9.57
N ARG A 112 8.91 -12.45 9.31
CA ARG A 112 10.05 -11.79 8.65
C ARG A 112 11.37 -12.07 9.38
N THR A 113 11.35 -12.00 10.72
CA THR A 113 12.54 -12.21 11.54
C THR A 113 12.90 -13.69 11.76
N LYS A 114 11.91 -14.61 11.88
CA LYS A 114 12.17 -16.03 12.18
C LYS A 114 12.36 -16.94 10.95
N LEU A 115 11.82 -16.59 9.79
CA LEU A 115 11.97 -17.39 8.56
C LEU A 115 13.42 -17.42 8.01
N PRO A 116 14.25 -16.36 8.13
CA PRO A 116 15.69 -16.41 7.85
C PRO A 116 16.43 -17.56 8.53
N ASP A 117 16.17 -17.80 9.82
CA ASP A 117 16.74 -18.92 10.59
C ASP A 117 16.18 -20.29 10.15
N ALA A 118 15.04 -20.31 9.45
CA ALA A 118 14.49 -21.50 8.81
C ALA A 118 14.99 -21.70 7.36
N GLY A 119 15.95 -20.88 6.89
CA GLY A 119 16.53 -21.00 5.55
C GLY A 119 15.74 -20.32 4.43
N TRP A 120 14.81 -19.41 4.77
CA TRP A 120 13.99 -18.66 3.82
C TRP A 120 14.32 -17.18 3.87
N SER A 121 14.52 -16.56 2.71
CA SER A 121 14.62 -15.10 2.66
C SER A 121 13.22 -14.49 2.75
N THR A 122 13.09 -13.27 3.25
CA THR A 122 11.78 -12.61 3.43
C THR A 122 11.79 -11.20 2.91
N LEU A 123 10.70 -10.81 2.26
CA LEU A 123 10.43 -9.45 1.80
C LEU A 123 9.05 -9.03 2.28
N SER A 124 8.93 -8.02 3.15
CA SER A 124 7.63 -7.51 3.61
C SER A 124 7.26 -6.22 2.88
N VAL A 125 6.02 -6.11 2.43
CA VAL A 125 5.54 -5.03 1.54
C VAL A 125 4.22 -4.47 2.06
N THR A 126 4.24 -3.25 2.59
CA THR A 126 3.03 -2.52 2.99
C THR A 126 2.13 -2.28 1.78
N LEU A 127 0.81 -2.43 1.94
CA LEU A 127 -0.17 -2.09 0.90
C LEU A 127 -0.47 -0.57 0.88
N PRO A 128 -0.91 0.00 -0.25
CA PRO A 128 -1.50 1.35 -0.27
C PRO A 128 -2.77 1.39 0.58
N ASP A 129 -3.00 2.50 1.28
CA ASP A 129 -4.15 2.64 2.16
C ASP A 129 -5.49 2.66 1.40
N PRO A 130 -6.61 2.27 2.06
CA PRO A 130 -7.93 2.61 1.57
C PRO A 130 -8.02 4.14 1.44
N GLN A 131 -8.48 4.62 0.28
CA GLN A 131 -8.87 6.02 0.13
C GLN A 131 -10.22 6.22 0.80
N ASP A 132 -10.20 6.27 2.14
CA ASP A 132 -11.38 6.49 2.97
C ASP A 132 -11.90 7.91 2.71
N THR A 133 -12.86 8.03 1.79
CA THR A 133 -13.65 9.25 1.64
C THR A 133 -14.49 9.42 2.89
N VAL A 134 -13.96 10.15 3.88
CA VAL A 134 -14.73 10.62 5.04
C VAL A 134 -15.97 11.32 4.49
N PRO A 135 -17.19 10.80 4.73
CA PRO A 135 -18.37 11.39 4.15
C PRO A 135 -18.48 12.84 4.61
N PRO A 136 -18.77 13.79 3.69
CA PRO A 136 -18.84 15.19 4.05
C PRO A 136 -19.84 15.36 5.19
N ARG A 137 -19.41 16.05 6.26
CA ARG A 137 -20.28 16.35 7.41
C ARG A 137 -21.58 16.95 6.85
N PRO A 138 -22.77 16.38 7.15
CA PRO A 138 -24.02 17.00 6.76
C PRO A 138 -24.01 18.46 7.20
N ALA A 139 -24.27 19.38 6.28
CA ALA A 139 -24.33 20.79 6.62
C ALA A 139 -25.37 20.97 7.73
N GLU A 140 -24.94 21.58 8.84
CA GLU A 140 -25.83 21.83 9.97
C GLU A 140 -26.88 22.84 9.52
N VAL A 141 -28.06 22.34 9.16
CA VAL A 141 -29.18 23.18 8.76
C VAL A 141 -29.63 23.92 10.02
N ALA A 142 -29.17 25.17 10.14
CA ALA A 142 -29.58 26.05 11.22
C ALA A 142 -31.12 26.02 11.31
N PRO A 143 -31.71 25.77 12.50
CA PRO A 143 -33.14 25.62 12.62
C PRO A 143 -33.81 26.92 12.16
N ALA A 144 -34.62 26.81 11.11
CA ALA A 144 -35.39 27.94 10.62
C ALA A 144 -36.25 28.50 11.76
N ALA A 145 -36.00 29.76 12.13
CA ALA A 145 -36.74 30.40 13.20
C ALA A 145 -38.23 30.39 12.85
N ALA A 146 -39.05 29.85 13.77
CA ALA A 146 -40.50 29.87 13.61
C ALA A 146 -40.98 31.32 13.54
N ALA A 147 -41.70 31.66 12.47
CA ALA A 147 -42.31 32.97 12.32
C ALA A 147 -43.56 33.07 13.20
N ASP A 148 -43.43 33.72 14.35
CA ASP A 148 -44.59 34.21 15.11
C ASP A 148 -45.22 35.40 14.39
N ALA A 149 -46.55 35.40 14.30
CA ALA A 149 -47.31 36.47 13.67
C ALA A 149 -47.96 37.38 14.71
N PRO A 150 -48.06 38.69 14.44
CA PRO A 150 -49.12 39.49 15.01
C PRO A 150 -49.94 40.23 13.94
N ALA A 151 -51.24 40.40 14.23
CA ALA A 151 -52.15 41.30 13.51
C ALA A 151 -52.62 42.42 14.46
N GLY A 152 -52.83 43.64 13.95
CA GLY A 152 -53.39 44.75 14.73
C GLY A 152 -53.04 46.14 14.18
N ASP A 153 -53.98 46.75 13.45
CA ASP A 153 -53.87 48.06 12.81
C ASP A 153 -53.96 49.28 13.77
N ALA A 154 -53.20 50.36 13.46
CA ALA A 154 -53.64 51.77 13.55
C ALA A 154 -52.61 52.75 12.91
N LYS A 155 -53.10 53.87 12.34
CA LYS A 155 -52.38 54.99 11.66
C LYS A 155 -53.07 56.33 12.12
N PRO A 156 -52.61 57.59 11.85
CA PRO A 156 -51.42 58.02 11.07
C PRO A 156 -50.65 59.30 11.48
N GLU A 157 -49.62 59.60 10.64
CA GLU A 157 -48.94 60.88 10.29
C GLU A 157 -48.13 61.64 11.38
N GLU A 158 -47.17 62.55 11.09
CA GLU A 158 -46.67 63.13 9.80
C GLU A 158 -45.12 63.37 9.80
N LYS A 159 -44.50 63.37 8.60
CA LYS A 159 -43.25 64.07 8.14
C LYS A 159 -41.86 63.81 8.80
N ALA A 160 -40.72 63.90 8.10
CA ALA A 160 -40.43 64.22 6.69
C ALA A 160 -39.11 63.58 6.16
N GLU A 161 -39.17 63.15 4.88
CA GLU A 161 -38.17 63.31 3.78
C GLU A 161 -36.72 62.80 3.86
N GLY A 162 -36.31 62.06 2.80
CA GLY A 162 -34.92 61.67 2.53
C GLY A 162 -34.78 60.46 1.58
N THR A 163 -34.80 60.71 0.27
CA THR A 163 -34.64 59.71 -0.84
C THR A 163 -33.66 60.36 -1.85
N PRO A 164 -32.73 59.66 -2.56
CA PRO A 164 -32.96 58.36 -3.20
C PRO A 164 -31.83 57.31 -3.12
N ALA A 165 -32.12 56.16 -3.72
CA ALA A 165 -31.27 54.98 -3.81
C ALA A 165 -30.14 55.10 -4.84
N GLU A 166 -29.06 54.33 -4.64
CA GLU A 166 -28.21 53.87 -5.75
C GLU A 166 -27.54 52.52 -5.46
N ALA A 167 -27.44 51.71 -6.51
CA ALA A 167 -26.58 50.53 -6.69
C ALA A 167 -26.44 49.51 -5.53
N ALA A 168 -27.29 48.48 -5.55
CA ALA A 168 -26.85 47.15 -5.13
C ALA A 168 -25.82 46.64 -6.14
N THR A 169 -24.53 46.72 -5.81
CA THR A 169 -23.49 46.09 -6.64
C THR A 169 -23.60 44.59 -6.49
N GLU A 170 -24.11 43.94 -7.53
CA GLU A 170 -24.17 42.50 -7.69
C GLU A 170 -22.75 41.93 -7.64
N ALA A 171 -22.33 41.51 -6.44
CA ALA A 171 -21.06 40.84 -6.23
C ALA A 171 -21.18 39.42 -6.79
N THR A 172 -21.04 39.30 -8.11
CA THR A 172 -20.88 38.03 -8.79
C THR A 172 -19.79 37.25 -8.06
N PRO A 173 -20.09 36.07 -7.46
CA PRO A 173 -19.03 35.28 -6.86
C PRO A 173 -18.00 35.00 -7.96
N PRO A 174 -16.70 35.25 -7.73
CA PRO A 174 -15.68 34.91 -8.71
C PRO A 174 -15.85 33.44 -9.04
N ALA A 175 -15.91 33.11 -10.33
CA ALA A 175 -16.14 31.76 -10.78
C ALA A 175 -15.02 30.85 -10.26
N THR A 176 -15.30 30.17 -9.15
CA THR A 176 -14.48 29.07 -8.64
C THR A 176 -14.30 28.13 -9.82
N ALA A 177 -13.07 28.01 -10.31
CA ALA A 177 -12.71 27.02 -11.31
C ALA A 177 -13.29 25.67 -10.82
N PRO A 178 -13.97 24.88 -11.68
CA PRO A 178 -14.68 23.70 -11.21
C PRO A 178 -13.74 22.85 -10.38
N ALA A 179 -14.01 22.78 -9.07
CA ALA A 179 -13.34 21.81 -8.22
C ALA A 179 -13.76 20.46 -8.78
N GLU A 180 -12.81 19.78 -9.42
CA GLU A 180 -13.03 18.50 -10.07
C GLU A 180 -13.70 17.59 -9.04
N ALA A 181 -14.89 17.10 -9.35
CA ALA A 181 -15.69 16.38 -8.39
C ALA A 181 -14.86 15.19 -7.87
N PRO A 182 -14.80 14.95 -6.54
CA PRO A 182 -13.97 13.89 -6.00
C PRO A 182 -14.32 12.57 -6.71
N PRO A 183 -13.31 11.78 -7.15
CA PRO A 183 -13.54 10.57 -7.91
C PRO A 183 -14.48 9.63 -7.16
N ASP A 184 -15.34 8.95 -7.91
CA ASP A 184 -16.32 8.06 -7.31
C ASP A 184 -15.64 6.87 -6.59
N PRO A 185 -16.35 6.20 -5.65
CA PRO A 185 -15.77 5.12 -4.88
C PRO A 185 -15.32 3.89 -5.70
N GLU A 186 -15.83 3.67 -6.90
CA GLU A 186 -15.44 2.54 -7.76
C GLU A 186 -14.14 2.86 -8.51
N THR A 187 -14.02 4.08 -9.04
CA THR A 187 -12.78 4.63 -9.60
C THR A 187 -11.65 4.61 -8.56
N LEU A 188 -11.92 5.05 -7.32
CA LEU A 188 -10.95 5.00 -6.22
C LEU A 188 -10.48 3.57 -5.90
N ARG A 189 -11.39 2.58 -5.88
CA ARG A 189 -11.03 1.17 -5.67
C ARG A 189 -10.18 0.62 -6.81
N THR A 190 -10.46 1.00 -8.05
CA THR A 190 -9.70 0.60 -9.24
C THR A 190 -8.28 1.19 -9.22
N ILE A 191 -8.13 2.47 -8.87
CA ILE A 191 -6.82 3.13 -8.69
C ILE A 191 -6.02 2.43 -7.58
N ARG A 192 -6.67 2.11 -6.45
CA ARG A 192 -6.02 1.40 -5.34
C ARG A 192 -5.60 -0.02 -5.74
N GLU A 193 -6.45 -0.76 -6.44
CA GLU A 193 -6.12 -2.09 -6.97
C GLU A 193 -4.89 -2.03 -7.87
N GLN A 194 -4.82 -1.09 -8.81
CA GLN A 194 -3.65 -0.90 -9.68
C GLN A 194 -2.38 -0.63 -8.88
N ARG A 195 -2.44 0.22 -7.84
CA ARG A 195 -1.29 0.47 -6.93
C ARG A 195 -0.90 -0.78 -6.14
N VAL A 196 -1.84 -1.57 -5.63
CA VAL A 196 -1.56 -2.84 -4.94
C VAL A 196 -0.84 -3.82 -5.87
N LEU A 197 -1.41 -4.06 -7.07
CA LEU A 197 -0.83 -4.99 -8.05
C LEU A 197 0.58 -4.54 -8.45
N ALA A 198 0.80 -3.25 -8.68
CA ALA A 198 2.11 -2.69 -9.00
C ALA A 198 3.14 -2.84 -7.85
N ARG A 199 2.74 -2.70 -6.58
CA ARG A 199 3.63 -2.98 -5.43
C ARG A 199 4.00 -4.47 -5.35
N LEU A 200 3.06 -5.37 -5.67
CA LEU A 200 3.32 -6.82 -5.72
C LEU A 200 4.18 -7.23 -6.93
N ASP A 201 4.03 -6.58 -8.09
CA ASP A 201 4.92 -6.74 -9.25
C ASP A 201 6.35 -6.32 -8.92
N ALA A 202 6.53 -5.19 -8.23
CA ALA A 202 7.85 -4.73 -7.79
C ALA A 202 8.50 -5.74 -6.82
N ALA A 203 7.71 -6.30 -5.90
CA ALA A 203 8.15 -7.33 -4.96
C ALA A 203 8.54 -8.64 -5.66
N LEU A 204 7.74 -9.07 -6.63
CA LEU A 204 8.03 -10.23 -7.47
C LEU A 204 9.29 -10.00 -8.32
N GLY A 205 9.42 -8.84 -8.96
CA GLY A 205 10.58 -8.46 -9.76
C GLY A 205 11.87 -8.48 -8.95
N PHE A 206 11.84 -7.97 -7.71
CA PHE A 206 12.95 -8.07 -6.77
C PHE A 206 13.32 -9.52 -6.42
N ALA A 207 12.31 -10.39 -6.19
CA ALA A 207 12.53 -11.79 -5.90
C ALA A 207 13.15 -12.56 -7.09
N LYS A 208 12.69 -12.27 -8.32
CA LYS A 208 13.26 -12.81 -9.57
C LYS A 208 14.69 -12.33 -9.82
N ALA A 209 14.97 -11.04 -9.59
CA ALA A 209 16.31 -10.46 -9.74
C ALA A 209 17.35 -11.11 -8.78
N ARG A 210 16.90 -11.64 -7.64
CA ARG A 210 17.71 -12.42 -6.70
C ARG A 210 17.76 -13.93 -7.00
N GLN A 211 17.19 -14.37 -8.13
CA GLN A 211 17.17 -15.76 -8.58
C GLN A 211 16.60 -16.73 -7.52
N ALA A 212 15.56 -16.30 -6.79
CA ALA A 212 14.95 -17.09 -5.73
C ALA A 212 14.39 -18.41 -6.28
N LYS A 213 14.90 -19.55 -5.79
CA LYS A 213 14.54 -20.91 -6.25
C LYS A 213 13.04 -21.23 -6.18
N ARG A 214 12.34 -20.58 -5.25
CA ARG A 214 10.88 -20.66 -5.05
C ARG A 214 10.44 -19.32 -4.50
N ILE A 215 9.34 -18.78 -5.02
CA ILE A 215 8.70 -17.57 -4.51
C ILE A 215 7.36 -17.97 -3.90
N VAL A 216 7.14 -17.58 -2.64
CA VAL A 216 5.91 -17.86 -1.89
C VAL A 216 5.25 -16.53 -1.56
N LEU A 217 3.98 -16.35 -1.91
CA LEU A 217 3.18 -15.24 -1.43
C LEU A 217 2.50 -15.65 -0.12
N LEU A 218 2.70 -14.87 0.94
CA LEU A 218 2.04 -15.05 2.23
C LEU A 218 1.33 -13.77 2.63
N GLY A 219 0.00 -13.83 2.69
CA GLY A 219 -0.82 -12.68 3.10
C GLY A 219 -1.49 -12.86 4.46
N HIS A 220 -1.65 -11.76 5.19
CA HIS A 220 -2.40 -11.66 6.43
C HIS A 220 -3.67 -10.82 6.24
N GLY A 221 -4.80 -11.21 6.81
CA GLY A 221 -6.06 -10.43 6.72
C GLY A 221 -6.51 -10.22 5.26
N SER A 222 -6.73 -8.97 4.86
CA SER A 222 -6.99 -8.60 3.45
C SER A 222 -5.77 -8.80 2.54
N GLY A 223 -4.54 -8.77 3.06
CA GLY A 223 -3.33 -9.10 2.32
C GLY A 223 -3.33 -10.52 1.78
N ALA A 224 -4.05 -11.45 2.43
CA ALA A 224 -4.29 -12.80 1.91
C ALA A 224 -5.19 -12.80 0.67
N TRP A 225 -6.21 -11.92 0.64
CA TRP A 225 -7.05 -11.72 -0.54
C TRP A 225 -6.28 -11.04 -1.66
N TRP A 226 -5.51 -9.99 -1.37
CA TRP A 226 -4.65 -9.34 -2.37
C TRP A 226 -3.61 -10.29 -2.97
N ALA A 227 -2.98 -11.16 -2.17
CA ALA A 227 -2.07 -12.19 -2.65
C ALA A 227 -2.77 -13.21 -3.57
N ALA A 228 -3.97 -13.67 -3.20
CA ALA A 228 -4.77 -14.58 -4.02
C ALA A 228 -5.27 -13.91 -5.32
N HIS A 229 -5.67 -12.64 -5.26
CA HIS A 229 -6.16 -11.85 -6.40
C HIS A 229 -5.03 -11.58 -7.40
N TYR A 230 -3.87 -11.18 -6.88
CA TYR A 230 -2.65 -11.03 -7.68
C TYR A 230 -2.26 -12.33 -8.40
N LEU A 231 -2.36 -13.50 -7.75
CA LEU A 231 -2.13 -14.81 -8.40
C LEU A 231 -3.17 -15.18 -9.46
N ALA A 232 -4.43 -14.76 -9.28
CA ALA A 232 -5.48 -14.97 -10.28
C ALA A 232 -5.21 -14.15 -11.56
N ALA A 233 -4.75 -12.91 -11.39
CA ALA A 233 -4.36 -12.02 -12.48
C ALA A 233 -3.01 -12.40 -13.13
N HIS A 234 -2.02 -12.83 -12.34
CA HIS A 234 -0.63 -13.04 -12.77
C HIS A 234 -0.20 -14.51 -12.68
N LYS A 235 -0.47 -15.27 -13.75
CA LYS A 235 -0.02 -16.67 -13.88
C LYS A 235 1.48 -16.74 -14.19
N SER A 236 2.31 -16.74 -13.13
CA SER A 236 3.77 -16.93 -13.24
C SER A 236 4.19 -18.29 -12.66
N PRO A 237 4.97 -19.12 -13.39
CA PRO A 237 5.36 -20.45 -12.90
C PRO A 237 6.31 -20.42 -11.69
N GLU A 238 6.95 -19.27 -11.41
CA GLU A 238 7.84 -19.07 -10.26
C GLU A 238 7.08 -18.77 -8.96
N LEU A 239 5.82 -18.30 -9.08
CA LEU A 239 4.89 -18.09 -7.97
C LEU A 239 4.16 -19.40 -7.64
N GLY A 240 4.92 -20.37 -7.13
CA GLY A 240 4.44 -21.74 -6.95
C GLY A 240 3.53 -21.98 -5.74
N ASN A 241 3.39 -21.02 -4.82
CA ASN A 241 2.81 -21.27 -3.50
C ASN A 241 2.09 -20.04 -2.93
N LEU A 242 0.91 -20.27 -2.33
CA LEU A 242 0.14 -19.28 -1.57
C LEU A 242 0.00 -19.72 -0.11
N LEU A 243 0.18 -18.77 0.81
CA LEU A 243 -0.11 -18.90 2.23
C LEU A 243 -1.06 -17.78 2.65
N MET A 244 -2.12 -18.13 3.36
CA MET A 244 -3.16 -17.19 3.79
C MET A 244 -3.34 -17.33 5.31
N VAL A 245 -3.22 -16.23 6.06
CA VAL A 245 -3.38 -16.21 7.52
C VAL A 245 -4.52 -15.27 7.89
N SER A 246 -5.53 -15.78 8.63
CA SER A 246 -6.75 -15.04 9.00
C SER A 246 -7.40 -14.35 7.80
N ALA A 247 -7.51 -15.08 6.69
CA ALA A 247 -7.83 -14.52 5.38
C ALA A 247 -9.23 -13.89 5.31
N ALA A 248 -9.27 -12.58 5.02
CA ALA A 248 -10.46 -11.75 4.94
C ALA A 248 -10.56 -11.08 3.55
N VAL A 249 -11.78 -10.75 3.12
CA VAL A 249 -12.02 -9.96 1.91
C VAL A 249 -12.03 -8.48 2.31
N PRO A 250 -11.27 -7.58 1.67
CA PRO A 250 -11.33 -6.15 1.96
C PRO A 250 -12.68 -5.53 1.54
N ASP A 251 -13.11 -4.50 2.26
CA ASP A 251 -14.43 -3.88 2.03
C ASP A 251 -14.56 -3.29 0.63
N GLY A 252 -15.69 -3.60 -0.02
CA GLY A 252 -16.00 -3.10 -1.36
C GLY A 252 -15.31 -3.84 -2.51
N TYR A 253 -14.55 -4.91 -2.24
CA TYR A 253 -13.92 -5.77 -3.25
C TYR A 253 -14.64 -7.11 -3.44
N VAL A 254 -14.51 -7.67 -4.64
CA VAL A 254 -15.06 -8.95 -5.11
C VAL A 254 -14.06 -9.60 -6.08
N PRO A 255 -14.04 -10.93 -6.26
CA PRO A 255 -14.91 -11.97 -5.69
C PRO A 255 -14.48 -12.41 -4.28
N PRO A 256 -15.31 -13.17 -3.53
CA PRO A 256 -14.90 -13.76 -2.27
C PRO A 256 -13.84 -14.86 -2.46
N LEU A 257 -13.09 -15.15 -1.39
CA LEU A 257 -11.97 -16.10 -1.44
C LEU A 257 -12.38 -17.52 -1.87
N GLU A 258 -13.59 -17.96 -1.52
CA GLU A 258 -14.11 -19.27 -1.92
C GLU A 258 -14.33 -19.42 -3.43
N ASP A 259 -14.47 -18.33 -4.18
CA ASP A 259 -14.56 -18.36 -5.65
C ASP A 259 -13.18 -18.18 -6.31
N LEU A 260 -12.31 -17.40 -5.67
CA LEU A 260 -10.97 -17.04 -6.15
C LEU A 260 -9.95 -18.17 -6.02
N VAL A 261 -9.79 -18.71 -4.80
CA VAL A 261 -8.75 -19.70 -4.46
C VAL A 261 -8.83 -20.99 -5.28
N PRO A 262 -10.00 -21.58 -5.56
CA PRO A 262 -10.08 -22.84 -6.32
C PRO A 262 -9.55 -22.73 -7.76
N GLY A 263 -9.52 -21.52 -8.34
CA GLY A 263 -9.04 -21.28 -9.71
C GLY A 263 -7.53 -21.05 -9.85
N LEU A 264 -6.80 -20.87 -8.74
CA LEU A 264 -5.37 -20.53 -8.76
C LEU A 264 -4.48 -21.68 -9.23
N GLY A 265 -4.80 -22.92 -8.81
CA GLY A 265 -4.05 -24.13 -9.18
C GLY A 265 -2.68 -24.27 -8.51
N VAL A 266 -2.32 -23.38 -7.59
CA VAL A 266 -1.05 -23.41 -6.84
C VAL A 266 -1.24 -24.01 -5.43
N PRO A 267 -0.30 -24.82 -4.91
CA PRO A 267 -0.25 -25.21 -3.51
C PRO A 267 -0.61 -24.07 -2.55
N THR A 268 -1.71 -24.24 -1.81
CA THR A 268 -2.33 -23.20 -0.97
C THR A 268 -2.51 -23.72 0.45
N GLY A 269 -1.94 -23.02 1.43
CA GLY A 269 -2.17 -23.23 2.85
C GLY A 269 -3.06 -22.15 3.46
N ASP A 270 -4.21 -22.52 4.00
CA ASP A 270 -5.19 -21.62 4.62
C ASP A 270 -5.19 -21.78 6.16
N TYR A 271 -4.73 -20.75 6.87
CA TYR A 271 -4.50 -20.74 8.30
C TYR A 271 -5.57 -19.86 8.97
N PHE A 272 -6.31 -20.43 9.92
CA PHE A 272 -7.44 -19.77 10.55
C PHE A 272 -7.58 -20.18 12.02
N TYR A 273 -8.08 -19.28 12.87
CA TYR A 273 -8.36 -19.51 14.28
C TYR A 273 -9.74 -20.17 14.43
N LYS A 274 -9.76 -21.46 14.76
CA LYS A 274 -11.01 -22.27 14.80
C LYS A 274 -12.01 -21.86 15.87
N ASP A 275 -11.52 -21.17 16.90
CA ASP A 275 -12.26 -20.58 18.00
C ASP A 275 -12.96 -19.27 17.61
N LEU A 276 -12.51 -18.58 16.55
CA LEU A 276 -13.24 -17.47 15.94
C LEU A 276 -14.30 -18.02 14.98
N ALA A 277 -15.58 -17.76 15.26
CA ALA A 277 -16.69 -18.32 14.50
C ALA A 277 -16.70 -17.88 13.04
N THR A 278 -16.48 -16.58 12.80
CA THR A 278 -16.41 -15.97 11.47
C THR A 278 -15.28 -16.56 10.62
N GLU A 279 -14.07 -16.69 11.17
CA GLU A 279 -12.95 -17.32 10.47
C GLU A 279 -13.22 -18.79 10.14
N ARG A 280 -13.75 -19.56 11.11
CA ARG A 280 -14.09 -20.97 10.90
C ARG A 280 -15.13 -21.17 9.80
N GLU A 281 -16.12 -20.29 9.71
CA GLU A 281 -17.16 -20.33 8.67
C GLU A 281 -16.60 -19.93 7.30
N ALA A 282 -15.80 -18.86 7.22
CA ALA A 282 -15.13 -18.45 5.98
C ALA A 282 -14.18 -19.54 5.47
N ALA A 283 -13.37 -20.13 6.36
CA ALA A 283 -12.53 -21.28 6.07
C ALA A 283 -13.35 -22.46 5.55
N LEU A 284 -14.47 -22.81 6.20
CA LEU A 284 -15.32 -23.92 5.75
C LEU A 284 -15.84 -23.71 4.31
N LYS A 285 -16.22 -22.49 3.93
CA LYS A 285 -16.63 -22.19 2.55
C LYS A 285 -15.48 -22.42 1.55
N ARG A 286 -14.29 -21.88 1.83
CA ARG A 286 -13.08 -22.06 0.99
C ARG A 286 -12.72 -23.54 0.82
N LEU A 287 -12.78 -24.33 1.89
CA LEU A 287 -12.53 -25.78 1.86
C LEU A 287 -13.54 -26.52 0.98
N GLN A 288 -14.83 -26.19 1.11
CA GLN A 288 -15.88 -26.82 0.31
C GLN A 288 -15.74 -26.46 -1.17
N ALA A 289 -15.43 -25.20 -1.50
CA ALA A 289 -15.22 -24.77 -2.87
C ALA A 289 -13.98 -25.43 -3.50
N SER A 290 -12.84 -25.44 -2.79
CA SER A 290 -11.62 -26.11 -3.23
C SER A 290 -11.81 -27.61 -3.45
N LYS A 291 -12.63 -28.27 -2.61
CA LYS A 291 -13.04 -29.67 -2.82
C LYS A 291 -13.91 -29.86 -4.06
N ARG A 292 -14.90 -28.99 -4.30
CA ARG A 292 -15.75 -29.04 -5.51
C ARG A 292 -14.92 -28.89 -6.79
N ALA A 293 -13.94 -27.98 -6.79
CA ALA A 293 -13.04 -27.74 -7.91
C ALA A 293 -11.91 -28.79 -8.07
N LYS A 294 -11.78 -29.74 -7.13
CA LYS A 294 -10.66 -30.69 -7.05
C LYS A 294 -9.28 -29.99 -7.03
N HIS A 295 -9.18 -28.89 -6.28
CA HIS A 295 -7.96 -28.10 -6.19
C HIS A 295 -6.75 -28.97 -5.81
N PRO A 296 -5.64 -28.94 -6.58
CA PRO A 296 -4.64 -30.00 -6.55
C PRO A 296 -3.85 -30.12 -5.24
N ALA A 297 -3.71 -29.01 -4.51
CA ALA A 297 -3.00 -28.96 -3.22
C ALA A 297 -3.54 -27.83 -2.33
N TYR A 298 -4.77 -27.99 -1.84
CA TYR A 298 -5.35 -27.09 -0.83
C TYR A 298 -5.32 -27.76 0.55
N GLU A 299 -4.66 -27.13 1.52
CA GLU A 299 -4.58 -27.60 2.90
C GLU A 299 -5.08 -26.52 3.87
N GLN A 300 -5.79 -26.94 4.93
CA GLN A 300 -6.28 -26.07 5.98
C GLN A 300 -5.63 -26.37 7.33
N ILE A 301 -5.08 -25.34 7.95
CA ILE A 301 -4.36 -25.42 9.21
C ILE A 301 -5.14 -24.66 10.28
N ALA A 302 -5.90 -25.41 11.08
CA ALA A 302 -6.68 -24.86 12.18
C ALA A 302 -5.78 -24.49 13.37
N LEU A 303 -5.58 -23.19 13.58
CA LEU A 303 -4.92 -22.59 14.73
C LEU A 303 -5.86 -22.56 15.94
N LYS A 304 -5.31 -22.23 17.12
CA LYS A 304 -6.06 -21.89 18.32
C LYS A 304 -5.58 -20.55 18.83
N ALA A 305 -6.49 -19.60 19.01
CA ALA A 305 -6.16 -18.30 19.60
C ALA A 305 -5.76 -18.48 21.07
N LEU A 306 -4.79 -17.70 21.53
CA LEU A 306 -4.30 -17.70 22.89
C LEU A 306 -4.34 -16.25 23.43
N PRO A 307 -5.54 -15.70 23.72
CA PRO A 307 -5.68 -14.37 24.28
C PRO A 307 -4.81 -14.19 25.53
N GLY A 308 -3.99 -13.13 25.54
CA GLY A 308 -3.04 -12.85 26.61
C GLY A 308 -1.70 -13.59 26.53
N ASN A 309 -1.47 -14.49 25.54
CA ASN A 309 -0.17 -15.09 25.29
C ASN A 309 0.18 -15.13 23.79
N ARG A 310 0.43 -13.92 23.27
CA ARG A 310 0.72 -13.65 21.86
C ARG A 310 2.02 -14.29 21.36
N ASP A 311 3.03 -14.42 22.22
CA ASP A 311 4.31 -15.05 21.83
C ASP A 311 4.12 -16.54 21.50
N ILE A 312 3.34 -17.28 22.30
CA ILE A 312 3.04 -18.69 22.02
C ILE A 312 2.11 -18.83 20.80
N GLU A 313 1.18 -17.91 20.59
CA GLU A 313 0.32 -17.88 19.39
C GLU A 313 1.14 -17.68 18.10
N GLN A 314 2.05 -16.69 18.10
CA GLN A 314 2.94 -16.42 16.98
C GLN A 314 3.97 -17.55 16.77
N GLU A 315 4.44 -18.19 17.83
CA GLU A 315 5.30 -19.37 17.75
C GLU A 315 4.55 -20.60 17.19
N GLN A 316 3.27 -20.78 17.54
CA GLN A 316 2.40 -21.79 16.94
C GLN A 316 2.28 -21.55 15.42
N LEU A 317 1.95 -20.32 15.02
CA LEU A 317 1.83 -19.91 13.61
C LEU A 317 3.15 -20.15 12.84
N PHE A 318 4.27 -19.66 13.37
CA PHE A 318 5.60 -19.83 12.77
C PHE A 318 5.95 -21.31 12.57
N ARG A 319 5.73 -22.18 13.57
CA ARG A 319 6.02 -23.62 13.45
C ARG A 319 5.18 -24.29 12.37
N ARG A 320 3.92 -23.90 12.22
CA ARG A 320 3.02 -24.44 11.19
C ARG A 320 3.46 -24.00 9.78
N ILE A 321 3.72 -22.71 9.59
CA ILE A 321 4.23 -22.16 8.32
C ILE A 321 5.59 -22.78 7.96
N LYS A 322 6.52 -22.89 8.91
CA LYS A 322 7.82 -23.54 8.70
C LYS A 322 7.63 -24.99 8.22
N GLY A 323 6.77 -25.76 8.88
CA GLY A 323 6.47 -27.14 8.49
C GLY A 323 5.94 -27.25 7.06
N TRP A 324 4.99 -26.39 6.70
CA TRP A 324 4.42 -26.34 5.35
C TRP A 324 5.45 -25.90 4.30
N LEU A 325 6.29 -24.90 4.59
CA LEU A 325 7.35 -24.45 3.67
C LEU A 325 8.40 -25.54 3.40
N SER A 326 8.73 -26.35 4.41
CA SER A 326 9.64 -27.50 4.27
C SER A 326 9.05 -28.63 3.42
N ALA A 327 7.75 -28.87 3.51
CA ALA A 327 7.06 -29.94 2.78
C ALA A 327 5.67 -29.48 2.29
N PRO A 328 5.60 -28.60 1.28
CA PRO A 328 4.32 -28.12 0.78
C PRO A 328 3.57 -29.27 0.10
N PRO A 329 2.23 -29.34 0.21
CA PRO A 329 1.45 -30.36 -0.47
C PRO A 329 1.72 -30.29 -1.97
N THR A 330 2.16 -31.41 -2.55
CA THR A 330 2.51 -31.49 -3.97
C THR A 330 1.25 -31.44 -4.81
N GLY A 331 0.93 -30.25 -5.33
CA GLY A 331 0.01 -30.14 -6.46
C GLY A 331 0.60 -30.86 -7.67
N ILE A 332 -0.25 -31.29 -8.61
CA ILE A 332 0.21 -31.81 -9.90
C ILE A 332 1.10 -30.73 -10.53
N ALA A 333 2.41 -30.99 -10.60
CA ALA A 333 3.35 -30.02 -11.15
C ALA A 333 2.93 -29.67 -12.59
N PRO A 334 3.03 -28.40 -13.02
CA PRO A 334 2.86 -28.08 -14.42
C PRO A 334 3.87 -28.91 -15.20
N ALA A 335 3.36 -29.76 -16.11
CA ALA A 335 4.20 -30.68 -16.86
C ALA A 335 5.29 -29.87 -17.58
N ALA A 336 6.55 -30.23 -17.37
CA ALA A 336 7.65 -29.63 -18.11
C ALA A 336 7.35 -29.74 -19.61
N PRO A 337 7.56 -28.68 -20.41
CA PRO A 337 7.32 -28.76 -21.85
C PRO A 337 8.14 -29.92 -22.41
N PRO A 338 7.55 -30.77 -23.28
CA PRO A 338 8.26 -31.92 -23.82
C PRO A 338 9.51 -31.43 -24.54
N GLY A 339 10.67 -31.79 -24.00
CA GLY A 339 11.96 -31.40 -24.57
C GLY A 339 12.01 -31.86 -26.01
N VAL A 340 12.21 -30.92 -26.93
CA VAL A 340 12.38 -31.22 -28.36
C VAL A 340 13.54 -32.20 -28.47
N PRO A 341 13.34 -33.42 -29.01
CA PRO A 341 14.43 -34.38 -29.14
C PRO A 341 15.49 -33.78 -30.04
N GLY A 342 16.71 -33.62 -29.50
CA GLY A 342 17.82 -33.00 -30.20
C GLY A 342 18.10 -33.73 -31.52
N GLY A 343 18.10 -32.99 -32.62
CA GLY A 343 18.43 -33.54 -33.93
C GLY A 343 19.86 -34.10 -33.92
N SER A 344 20.02 -35.36 -34.36
CA SER A 344 21.35 -35.95 -34.57
C SER A 344 22.18 -35.08 -35.52
N PRO A 345 23.47 -34.84 -35.24
CA PRO A 345 24.35 -34.21 -36.21
C PRO A 345 24.52 -35.12 -37.41
N ALA A 346 24.16 -34.63 -38.60
CA ALA A 346 24.55 -35.29 -39.85
C ALA A 346 26.07 -35.25 -39.98
N GLY A 347 26.66 -36.39 -40.37
CA GLY A 347 28.09 -36.48 -40.63
C GLY A 347 28.50 -35.59 -41.79
N GLN A 348 29.72 -35.04 -41.70
CA GLN A 348 30.45 -34.50 -42.85
C GLN A 348 31.35 -35.62 -43.37
N ASP A 349 31.12 -36.02 -44.61
CA ASP A 349 32.13 -36.54 -45.54
C ASP A 349 32.42 -35.42 -46.57
#